data_AF-A0A534C9H9-F1
#
_entry.id   AF-A0A534C9H9-F1
#
_cell.length_a   1.000
_cell.length_b   1.000
_cell.length_c   1.000
_cell.angle_alpha   90.00
_cell.angle_beta   90.00
_cell.angle_gamma   90.00
#
_symmetry.space_group_name_H-M   'P 1'
#
loop_
_entity.id
_entity.type
_entity.pdbx_description
1 polymer ?
#
loop_
_entity_poly.entity_id
_entity_poly.type
_entity_poly.pdbx_seq_one_letter_code
_entity_poly.pdbx_strand_id
1 'polypeptide(L)'
;MHYRSYHRLGRTPAYIADTAGQWLLSEGLFLTGGAGYYYYFLRNSAPGRAVGAGYGYGNVGFAFERQGWRLDVGYFFTQRRAELLSAYPSADNRVAGSLSWHF
;
A
#
# COMPACT_ATOMS: atom_id res chain seq x y z
N MET A 1 19.70 -15.69 4.50
CA MET A 1 19.33 -14.33 4.94
C MET A 1 20.18 -13.33 4.16
N HIS A 2 19.59 -12.56 3.24
CA HIS A 2 20.31 -11.56 2.45
C HIS A 2 19.92 -10.17 3.00
N TYR A 3 20.79 -9.58 3.80
CA TYR A 3 20.59 -8.25 4.38
C TYR A 3 20.95 -7.20 3.33
N ARG A 4 19.96 -6.64 2.63
CA ARG A 4 20.18 -5.56 1.67
C ARG A 4 19.99 -4.23 2.38
N SER A 5 21.10 -3.61 2.79
CA SER A 5 21.12 -2.24 3.34
C SER A 5 20.57 -1.26 2.31
N TYR A 6 19.43 -0.65 2.63
CA TYR A 6 18.83 0.42 1.84
C TYR A 6 19.49 1.76 2.18
N HIS A 7 20.40 2.21 1.34
CA HIS A 7 20.85 3.60 1.35
C HIS A 7 20.02 4.39 0.33
N ARG A 8 19.23 5.33 0.88
CA ARG A 8 18.31 6.21 0.16
C ARG A 8 19.11 7.27 -0.61
N LEU A 9 19.68 6.88 -1.75
CA LEU A 9 20.43 7.78 -2.64
C LEU A 9 19.50 8.36 -3.72
N GLY A 10 18.62 9.27 -3.31
CA GLY A 10 17.89 10.17 -4.23
C GLY A 10 16.37 10.01 -4.26
N ARG A 11 15.68 11.15 -4.43
CA ARG A 11 14.26 11.21 -4.79
C ARG A 11 14.14 11.02 -6.31
N THR A 12 13.67 9.87 -6.75
CA THR A 12 13.15 9.69 -8.11
C THR A 12 11.68 10.10 -8.14
N PRO A 13 11.20 10.75 -9.21
CA PRO A 13 9.77 11.03 -9.35
C PRO A 13 8.97 9.72 -9.28
N ALA A 14 7.87 9.77 -8.55
CA ALA A 14 6.94 8.67 -8.39
C ALA A 14 5.52 9.21 -8.41
N TYR A 15 4.60 8.44 -8.99
CA TYR A 15 3.19 8.74 -9.06
C TYR A 15 2.39 7.65 -8.37
N ILE A 16 1.34 8.07 -7.67
CA ILE A 16 0.41 7.17 -6.97
C ILE A 16 -0.98 7.54 -7.45
N ALA A 17 -1.74 6.53 -7.85
CA ALA A 17 -3.17 6.67 -8.12
C ALA A 17 -3.89 5.58 -7.35
N ASP A 18 -4.75 5.95 -6.42
CA ASP A 18 -5.48 5.03 -5.56
C ASP A 18 -6.95 5.38 -5.46
N THR A 19 -7.74 4.36 -5.17
CA THR A 19 -9.17 4.46 -4.86
C THR A 19 -9.46 3.60 -3.65
N ALA A 20 -10.26 4.12 -2.74
CA ALA A 20 -10.69 3.42 -1.54
C ALA A 20 -12.17 3.69 -1.27
N GLY A 21 -12.82 2.70 -0.66
CA GLY A 21 -14.21 2.78 -0.27
C GLY A 21 -14.46 2.02 1.02
N GLN A 22 -15.55 2.41 1.69
CA GLN A 22 -16.09 1.68 2.82
C GLN A 22 -17.59 1.50 2.65
N TRP A 23 -18.10 0.35 3.09
CA TRP A 23 -19.51 -0.02 3.01
C TRP A 23 -20.02 -0.40 4.40
N LEU A 24 -21.09 0.24 4.86
CA LEU A 24 -21.73 -0.07 6.14
C LEU A 24 -22.46 -1.42 6.05
N LEU A 25 -22.01 -2.42 6.80
CA LEU A 25 -22.63 -3.75 6.85
C LEU A 25 -23.70 -3.83 7.95
N SER A 26 -23.40 -3.28 9.12
CA SER A 26 -24.31 -3.21 10.27
C SER A 26 -23.91 -2.05 11.18
N GLU A 27 -24.66 -1.81 12.25
CA GLU A 27 -24.35 -0.75 13.20
C GLU A 27 -22.91 -0.86 13.71
N GLY A 28 -22.10 0.16 13.40
CA GLY A 28 -20.69 0.23 13.74
C GLY A 28 -19.76 -0.67 12.91
N LEU A 29 -20.24 -1.55 12.02
CA LEU A 29 -19.38 -2.45 11.23
C LEU A 29 -19.33 -2.04 9.76
N PHE A 30 -18.11 -1.86 9.25
CA PHE A 30 -17.83 -1.47 7.88
C PHE A 30 -16.94 -2.50 7.19
N LEU A 31 -17.26 -2.82 5.94
CA LEU A 31 -16.32 -3.44 5.01
C LEU A 31 -15.47 -2.34 4.38
N THR A 32 -14.16 -2.48 4.37
CA THR A 32 -13.23 -1.53 3.75
C THR A 32 -12.49 -2.21 2.60
N GLY A 33 -12.25 -1.46 1.53
CA GLY A 33 -11.56 -1.97 0.37
C GLY A 33 -10.90 -0.85 -0.41
N GLY A 34 -9.70 -1.12 -0.92
CA GLY A 34 -8.96 -0.16 -1.72
C GLY A 34 -8.04 -0.84 -2.70
N ALA A 35 -7.74 -0.13 -3.78
CA ALA A 35 -6.77 -0.55 -4.77
C ALA A 35 -6.05 0.68 -5.31
N GLY A 36 -4.76 0.54 -5.59
CA GLY A 36 -3.96 1.61 -6.14
C GLY A 36 -2.84 1.08 -7.01
N TYR A 37 -2.24 2.01 -7.74
CA TYR A 37 -1.11 1.77 -8.61
C TYR A 37 -0.01 2.74 -8.25
N TYR A 38 1.18 2.19 -7.97
CA TYR A 38 2.39 2.93 -7.71
C TYR A 38 3.29 2.87 -8.95
N TYR A 39 3.78 4.01 -9.42
CA TYR A 39 4.68 4.11 -10.57
C TYR A 39 5.92 4.93 -10.22
N TYR A 40 7.11 4.49 -10.63
CA TYR A 40 8.36 5.19 -10.39
C TYR A 40 9.31 5.10 -11.60
N PHE A 41 10.15 6.12 -11.76
CA PHE A 41 11.16 6.15 -12.83
C PHE A 41 12.47 5.51 -12.37
N LEU A 42 13.08 4.69 -13.24
CA LEU A 42 14.42 4.13 -13.00
C LEU A 42 15.49 5.13 -13.44
N ARG A 43 16.43 5.45 -12.54
CA ARG A 43 17.45 6.48 -12.75
C ARG A 43 18.57 6.08 -13.72
N ASN A 44 18.68 4.79 -14.07
CA ASN A 44 19.79 4.21 -14.85
C ASN A 44 19.42 3.80 -16.28
N SER A 45 18.36 4.34 -16.84
CA SER A 45 18.02 4.07 -18.23
C SER A 45 18.80 5.04 -19.13
N ALA A 46 19.48 4.50 -20.16
CA ALA A 46 20.34 5.25 -21.08
C ALA A 46 19.68 6.55 -21.58
N PRO A 47 20.47 7.62 -21.89
CA PRO A 47 19.93 8.88 -22.38
C PRO A 47 19.02 8.63 -23.59
N GLY A 48 17.73 8.95 -23.45
CA GLY A 48 16.70 8.73 -24.49
C GLY A 48 15.68 7.62 -24.21
N ARG A 49 15.82 6.82 -23.13
CA ARG A 49 14.78 5.87 -22.69
C ARG A 49 14.50 6.06 -21.21
N ALA A 50 13.45 6.77 -20.81
CA ALA A 50 12.96 6.68 -19.44
C ALA A 50 12.22 5.34 -19.29
N VAL A 51 12.82 4.36 -18.59
CA VAL A 51 12.10 3.13 -18.24
C VAL A 51 11.49 3.34 -16.86
N GLY A 52 10.16 3.35 -16.78
CA GLY A 52 9.45 3.33 -15.51
C GLY A 52 9.00 1.93 -15.15
N ALA A 53 8.93 1.65 -13.86
CA ALA A 53 8.34 0.44 -13.32
C ALA A 53 7.20 0.84 -12.39
N GLY A 54 6.18 0.00 -12.32
CA GLY A 54 5.06 0.23 -11.43
C GLY A 54 4.39 -1.06 -11.01
N TYR A 55 3.60 -0.97 -9.94
CA TYR A 55 2.88 -2.10 -9.39
C TYR A 55 1.52 -1.71 -8.84
N GLY A 56 0.56 -2.63 -9.01
CA GLY A 56 -0.71 -2.57 -8.32
C GLY A 56 -0.60 -3.08 -6.89
N TYR A 57 -1.30 -2.42 -5.98
CA TYR A 57 -1.54 -2.87 -4.62
C TYR A 57 -3.02 -2.75 -4.29
N GLY A 58 -3.46 -3.48 -3.28
CA GLY A 58 -4.82 -3.40 -2.78
C GLY A 58 -4.92 -3.81 -1.33
N ASN A 59 -6.06 -3.52 -0.75
CA ASN A 59 -6.40 -3.91 0.60
C ASN A 59 -7.88 -4.26 0.70
N VAL A 60 -8.17 -5.16 1.62
CA VAL A 60 -9.53 -5.49 2.04
C VAL A 60 -9.54 -5.68 3.54
N GLY A 61 -10.57 -5.21 4.22
CA GLY A 61 -10.63 -5.26 5.67
C GLY A 61 -12.00 -4.95 6.23
N PHE A 62 -12.04 -4.85 7.55
CA PHE A 62 -13.20 -4.44 8.31
C PHE A 62 -12.82 -3.29 9.24
N ALA A 63 -13.76 -2.40 9.49
CA ALA A 63 -13.68 -1.42 10.55
C ALA A 63 -14.86 -1.59 11.51
N PHE A 64 -14.60 -1.52 12.80
CA PHE A 64 -15.61 -1.54 13.85
C PHE A 64 -15.53 -0.25 14.66
N GLU A 65 -16.64 0.48 14.72
CA GLU A 65 -16.77 1.77 15.40
C GLU A 65 -17.82 1.70 16.50
N ARG A 66 -17.45 2.06 17.73
CA ARG A 66 -18.35 2.09 18.88
C ARG A 66 -17.89 3.11 19.93
N GLN A 67 -18.79 4.01 20.32
CA GLN A 67 -18.58 4.96 21.44
C GLN A 67 -17.24 5.73 21.35
N GLY A 68 -16.92 6.25 20.17
CA GLY A 68 -15.68 6.99 19.93
C GLY A 68 -14.45 6.12 19.67
N TRP A 69 -14.52 4.80 19.85
CA TRP A 69 -13.46 3.87 19.46
C TRP A 69 -13.68 3.38 18.04
N ARG A 70 -12.59 3.26 17.28
CA ARG A 70 -12.57 2.65 15.96
C ARG A 70 -11.40 1.69 15.82
N LEU A 71 -11.71 0.43 15.53
CA LEU A 71 -10.76 -0.64 15.24
C LEU A 71 -10.83 -0.97 13.76
N ASP A 72 -9.73 -0.81 13.03
CA ASP A 72 -9.61 -1.23 11.63
C ASP A 72 -8.67 -2.44 11.54
N VAL A 73 -9.04 -3.47 10.78
CA VAL A 73 -8.21 -4.64 10.52
C VAL A 73 -8.31 -4.96 9.03
N GLY A 74 -7.16 -5.08 8.36
CA GLY A 74 -7.13 -5.33 6.93
C GLY A 74 -5.95 -6.18 6.47
N TYR A 75 -6.16 -6.85 5.35
CA TYR A 75 -5.13 -7.53 4.60
C TYR A 75 -4.73 -6.68 3.41
N PHE A 76 -3.44 -6.40 3.31
CA PHE A 76 -2.81 -5.66 2.23
C PHE A 76 -2.12 -6.66 1.34
N PHE A 77 -2.38 -6.57 0.04
CA PHE A 77 -1.76 -7.43 -0.95
C PHE A 77 -1.18 -6.60 -2.08
N THR A 78 -0.10 -7.09 -2.69
CA THR A 78 0.46 -6.46 -3.88
C THR A 78 0.66 -7.46 -5.00
N GLN A 79 0.78 -6.95 -6.22
CA GLN A 79 0.98 -7.80 -7.38
C GLN A 79 2.32 -8.55 -7.27
N ARG A 80 2.33 -9.89 -7.29
CA ARG A 80 3.54 -10.76 -7.16
C ARG A 80 4.76 -10.34 -7.99
N ARG A 81 4.57 -9.70 -9.15
CA ARG A 81 5.66 -9.20 -9.99
C ARG A 81 6.41 -8.00 -9.35
N ALA A 82 5.75 -7.30 -8.44
CA ALA A 82 6.25 -6.19 -7.65
C ALA A 82 7.15 -6.62 -6.50
N GLU A 83 6.83 -7.73 -5.81
CA GLU A 83 7.68 -8.30 -4.75
C GLU A 83 9.11 -8.58 -5.26
N LEU A 84 9.26 -8.90 -6.54
CA LEU A 84 10.55 -9.19 -7.19
C LEU A 84 11.29 -7.93 -7.70
N LEU A 85 10.57 -6.82 -7.97
CA LEU A 85 11.11 -5.61 -8.60
C LEU A 85 11.22 -4.42 -7.64
N SER A 86 10.40 -4.42 -6.59
CA SER A 86 10.37 -3.44 -5.52
C SER A 86 11.44 -3.78 -4.50
N ALA A 87 12.33 -2.82 -4.27
CA ALA A 87 13.26 -2.86 -3.15
C ALA A 87 12.62 -2.33 -1.86
N TYR A 88 11.29 -2.13 -1.81
CA TYR A 88 10.59 -1.67 -0.61
C TYR A 88 9.75 -2.81 -0.01
N PRO A 89 9.85 -3.06 1.31
CA PRO A 89 8.98 -4.03 2.03
C PRO A 89 7.50 -3.63 2.01
N SER A 90 7.18 -2.49 1.38
CA SER A 90 5.82 -2.08 1.04
C SER A 90 5.10 -3.04 0.09
N ALA A 91 5.85 -3.90 -0.60
CA ALA A 91 5.35 -4.83 -1.60
C ALA A 91 4.94 -6.20 -1.03
N ASP A 92 5.17 -6.50 0.24
CA ASP A 92 4.78 -7.81 0.79
C ASP A 92 3.31 -7.82 1.21
N ASN A 93 2.68 -8.99 1.02
CA ASN A 93 1.37 -9.26 1.58
C ASN A 93 1.44 -9.25 3.11
N ARG A 94 0.57 -8.47 3.77
CA ARG A 94 0.60 -8.31 5.23
C ARG A 94 -0.76 -8.02 5.82
N VAL A 95 -0.96 -8.48 7.05
CA VAL A 95 -2.07 -8.06 7.89
C VAL A 95 -1.64 -6.83 8.68
N ALA A 96 -2.48 -5.80 8.72
CA ALA A 96 -2.29 -4.65 9.58
C ALA A 96 -3.60 -4.28 10.24
N GLY A 97 -3.51 -3.68 11.42
CA GLY A 97 -4.66 -3.14 12.13
C GLY A 97 -4.30 -1.85 12.86
N SER A 98 -5.30 -0.99 13.01
CA SER A 98 -5.19 0.28 13.75
C SER A 98 -6.31 0.38 14.76
N LEU A 99 -5.99 0.91 15.93
CA LEU A 99 -6.97 1.31 16.93
C LEU A 99 -6.88 2.83 17.07
N SER A 100 -7.98 3.51 16.82
CA SER A 100 -8.12 4.96 16.99
C SER A 100 -9.27 5.24 17.96
N TRP A 101 -9.18 6.36 18.67
CA TRP A 101 -10.24 6.80 19.57
C TRP A 101 -10.37 8.32 19.51
N HIS A 102 -11.60 8.80 19.59
CA HIS A 102 -11.94 10.22 19.64
C HIS A 102 -12.37 10.60 21.05
N PHE A 103 -11.85 11.73 21.55
CA PHE A 103 -12.16 12.34 22.84
C PHE A 103 -13.11 13.52 22.68
#